data_AF-A0A2N2IR77-F1
#
_entry.id   AF-A0A2N2IR77-F1
#
_cell.length_a   1.000
_cell.length_b   1.000
_cell.length_c   1.000
_cell.angle_alpha   90.00
_cell.angle_beta   90.00
_cell.angle_gamma   90.00
#
_symmetry.space_group_name_H-M   'P 1'
#
loop_
_entity.id
_entity.type
_entity.pdbx_description
1 polymer ?
#
loop_
_entity_poly.entity_id
_entity_poly.type
_entity_poly.pdbx_seq_one_letter_code
_entity_poly.pdbx_strand_id
1 'polypeptide(L)'
;MLWTQAVVDPLGEMVARNFVDHLANRDLGRTTALLSAKVNFDGKIVEGEEARSAFLQRTFAAHPATIRFSRVTVMTGAQAVARFGRPPARLGDLDLDRALVVLARRKIGGLVLVLQEEDRIPGRWRVVALTD
;
A
#
# COMPACT_ATOMS: atom_id res chain seq x y z
N MET A 1 19.30 6.89 -25.63
CA MET A 1 19.04 6.26 -24.32
C MET A 1 17.65 5.66 -24.38
N LEU A 2 17.54 4.33 -24.51
CA LEU A 2 16.26 3.64 -24.55
C LEU A 2 15.69 3.68 -23.12
N TRP A 3 14.71 4.55 -22.88
CA TRP A 3 13.95 4.54 -21.64
C TRP A 3 13.02 3.32 -21.71
N THR A 4 13.49 2.16 -21.26
CA THR A 4 12.58 1.05 -20.93
C THR A 4 11.60 1.60 -19.89
N GLN A 5 10.35 1.78 -20.28
CA GLN A 5 9.29 2.10 -19.34
C GLN A 5 9.35 1.04 -18.24
N ALA A 6 9.55 1.44 -16.99
CA ALA A 6 9.56 0.53 -15.87
C ALA A 6 8.21 -0.22 -15.86
N VAL A 7 8.25 -1.52 -16.11
CA VAL A 7 7.07 -2.38 -16.16
C VAL A 7 6.67 -2.70 -14.73
N VAL A 8 5.39 -2.56 -14.42
CA VAL A 8 4.84 -2.96 -13.12
C VAL A 8 4.91 -4.48 -13.03
N ASP A 9 5.45 -4.99 -11.92
CA ASP A 9 5.49 -6.43 -11.65
C ASP A 9 4.05 -6.99 -11.54
N PRO A 10 3.66 -8.00 -12.35
CA PRO A 10 2.30 -8.53 -12.36
C PRO A 10 1.85 -9.13 -11.01
N LEU A 11 2.75 -9.76 -10.26
CA LEU A 11 2.43 -10.33 -8.94
C LEU A 11 2.21 -9.22 -7.92
N GLY A 12 3.07 -8.20 -7.94
CA GLY A 12 2.93 -7.03 -7.10
C GLY A 12 1.64 -6.24 -7.39
N GLU A 13 1.27 -6.11 -8.67
CA GLU A 13 -0.02 -5.51 -9.04
C GLU A 13 -1.21 -6.32 -8.53
N MET A 14 -1.16 -7.65 -8.66
CA MET A 14 -2.20 -8.53 -8.12
C MET A 14 -2.34 -8.37 -6.60
N VAL A 15 -1.22 -8.38 -5.86
CA VAL A 15 -1.22 -8.19 -4.40
C VAL A 15 -1.77 -6.81 -4.02
N ALA A 16 -1.37 -5.75 -4.72
CA ALA A 16 -1.88 -4.41 -4.53
C ALA A 16 -3.40 -4.34 -4.70
N ARG A 17 -3.93 -4.93 -5.78
CA ARG A 17 -5.38 -4.94 -6.06
C ARG A 17 -6.16 -5.75 -5.02
N ASN A 18 -5.64 -6.92 -4.64
CA ASN A 18 -6.25 -7.74 -3.59
C ASN A 18 -6.26 -7.01 -2.24
N PHE A 19 -5.19 -6.31 -1.88
CA PHE A 19 -5.17 -5.50 -0.66
C PHE A 19 -6.27 -4.44 -0.66
N VAL A 20 -6.40 -3.68 -1.76
CA VAL A 20 -7.44 -2.64 -1.89
C VAL A 20 -8.84 -3.25 -1.79
N ASP A 21 -9.07 -4.41 -2.41
CA ASP A 21 -10.35 -5.13 -2.33
C ASP A 21 -10.65 -5.60 -0.90
N HIS A 22 -9.69 -6.22 -0.21
CA HIS A 22 -9.87 -6.68 1.17
C HIS A 22 -10.12 -5.50 2.12
N LEU A 23 -9.43 -4.37 1.92
CA LEU A 23 -9.65 -3.15 2.68
C LEU A 23 -11.04 -2.57 2.41
N ALA A 24 -11.49 -2.54 1.15
CA ALA A 24 -12.82 -2.09 0.77
C ALA A 24 -13.91 -2.94 1.43
N ASN A 25 -13.73 -4.26 1.43
CA ASN A 25 -14.64 -5.24 1.99
C ASN A 25 -14.52 -5.43 3.51
N ARG A 26 -13.61 -4.70 4.17
CA ARG A 26 -13.35 -4.77 5.62
C ARG A 26 -12.94 -6.18 6.09
N ASP A 27 -12.27 -6.93 5.22
CA ASP A 27 -11.73 -8.25 5.56
C ASP A 27 -10.44 -8.08 6.36
N LEU A 28 -10.56 -8.05 7.69
CA LEU A 28 -9.44 -7.84 8.60
C LEU A 28 -8.35 -8.89 8.41
N GLY A 29 -8.73 -10.17 8.33
CA GLY A 29 -7.79 -11.27 8.22
C GLY A 29 -6.95 -11.18 6.94
N ARG A 30 -7.62 -11.01 5.79
CA ARG A 30 -6.91 -10.90 4.51
C ARG A 30 -6.15 -9.59 4.35
N THR A 31 -6.65 -8.49 4.92
CA THR A 31 -5.93 -7.20 4.90
C THR A 31 -4.64 -7.30 5.72
N THR A 32 -4.72 -7.81 6.96
CA THR A 32 -3.53 -7.96 7.82
C THR A 32 -2.51 -8.91 7.22
N ALA A 33 -2.95 -10.00 6.57
CA ALA A 33 -2.06 -11.00 5.98
C ALA A 33 -1.17 -10.46 4.85
N LEU A 34 -1.52 -9.31 4.26
CA LEU A 34 -0.78 -8.66 3.18
C LEU A 34 0.11 -7.49 3.67
N LEU A 35 0.05 -7.16 4.96
CA LEU A 35 0.93 -6.18 5.59
C LEU A 35 2.32 -6.77 5.85
N SER A 36 3.34 -5.91 5.79
CA SER A 36 4.68 -6.24 6.28
C SER A 36 4.70 -6.41 7.80
N ALA A 37 5.78 -7.00 8.35
CA ALA A 37 5.98 -7.12 9.80
C ALA A 37 5.97 -5.75 10.50
N LYS A 38 6.44 -4.72 9.81
CA LYS A 38 6.46 -3.32 10.25
C LYS A 38 5.82 -2.46 9.16
N VAL A 39 4.83 -1.66 9.53
CA VAL A 39 4.05 -0.83 8.59
C VAL A 39 3.92 0.59 9.11
N ASN A 40 4.07 1.57 8.22
CA ASN A 40 3.80 2.97 8.52
C ASN A 40 2.37 3.35 8.09
N PHE A 41 1.50 3.60 9.07
CA PHE A 41 0.16 4.15 8.85
C PHE A 41 0.20 5.67 9.07
N ASP A 42 0.44 6.41 7.99
CA ASP A 42 0.42 7.88 7.96
C ASP A 42 1.29 8.56 9.04
N GLY A 43 2.54 8.12 9.19
CA GLY A 43 3.46 8.59 10.22
C GLY A 43 3.49 7.71 11.47
N LYS A 44 2.51 6.83 11.66
CA LYS A 44 2.47 5.91 12.79
C LYS A 44 3.01 4.53 12.42
N ILE A 45 4.19 4.22 12.92
CA ILE A 45 4.79 2.89 12.77
C ILE A 45 4.09 1.90 13.70
N VAL A 46 3.63 0.79 13.13
CA VAL A 46 3.02 -0.35 13.84
C VAL A 46 3.78 -1.62 13.48
N GLU A 47 4.22 -2.36 14.49
CA GLU A 47 5.04 -3.55 14.35
C GLU A 47 4.42 -4.72 15.13
N GLY A 48 4.51 -5.93 14.57
CA GLY A 48 3.90 -7.14 15.15
C GLY A 48 2.46 -7.39 14.68
N GLU A 49 2.10 -8.66 14.55
CA GLU A 49 0.82 -9.09 13.96
C GLU A 49 -0.39 -8.60 14.75
N GLU A 50 -0.38 -8.79 16.07
CA GLU A 50 -1.46 -8.36 16.96
C GLU A 50 -1.68 -6.84 16.89
N ALA A 51 -0.59 -6.06 16.88
CA ALA A 51 -0.65 -4.61 16.84
C ALA A 51 -1.22 -4.10 15.51
N ARG A 52 -0.84 -4.72 14.37
CA ARG A 52 -1.39 -4.40 13.05
C ARG A 52 -2.87 -4.73 12.95
N SER A 53 -3.26 -5.92 13.43
CA SER A 53 -4.68 -6.32 13.50
C SER A 53 -5.49 -5.37 14.37
N ALA A 54 -5.01 -5.03 15.57
CA ALA A 54 -5.68 -4.09 16.48
C ALA A 54 -5.74 -2.66 15.91
N PHE A 55 -4.76 -2.24 15.12
CA PHE A 55 -4.80 -0.97 14.41
C PHE A 55 -5.90 -0.96 13.34
N LEU A 56 -5.88 -1.93 12.42
CA LEU A 56 -6.88 -2.04 11.37
C LEU A 56 -8.30 -2.23 11.91
N GLN A 57 -8.47 -3.03 12.97
CA GLN A 57 -9.76 -3.21 13.62
C GLN A 57 -10.32 -1.88 14.15
N ARG A 58 -9.48 -1.05 14.79
CA ARG A 58 -9.87 0.30 15.23
C ARG A 58 -10.22 1.21 14.06
N THR A 59 -9.44 1.17 12.99
CA THR A 59 -9.74 1.92 11.76
C THR A 59 -11.08 1.50 11.15
N PHE A 60 -11.37 0.20 11.07
CA PHE A 60 -12.64 -0.31 10.56
C PHE A 60 -13.82 0.01 11.47
N ALA A 61 -13.61 0.11 12.78
CA ALA A 61 -14.65 0.53 13.72
C ALA A 61 -14.95 2.03 13.58
N ALA A 62 -13.93 2.87 13.40
CA ALA A 62 -14.09 4.32 13.18
C ALA A 62 -14.74 4.67 11.83
N HIS A 63 -14.61 3.78 10.84
CA HIS A 63 -15.19 3.94 9.51
C HIS A 63 -16.11 2.76 9.17
N PRO A 64 -17.35 2.75 9.71
CA PRO A 64 -18.24 1.59 9.61
C PRO A 64 -18.80 1.34 8.20
N ALA A 65 -18.74 2.34 7.32
CA ALA A 65 -19.21 2.21 5.94
C ALA A 65 -18.14 1.54 5.06
N THR A 66 -18.58 0.66 4.15
CA THR A 66 -17.75 0.09 3.09
C THR A 66 -17.11 1.20 2.25
N ILE A 67 -15.82 1.08 1.98
CA ILE A 67 -15.11 2.05 1.15
C ILE A 67 -15.34 1.71 -0.32
N ARG A 68 -15.84 2.66 -1.11
CA ARG A 68 -15.93 2.51 -2.56
C ARG A 68 -14.78 3.23 -3.24
N PHE A 69 -13.87 2.46 -3.82
CA PHE A 69 -12.82 2.99 -4.69
C PHE A 69 -13.34 3.10 -6.13
N SER A 70 -13.24 4.29 -6.72
CA SER A 70 -13.69 4.55 -8.09
C SER A 70 -12.63 4.20 -9.13
N ARG A 71 -11.35 4.20 -8.73
CA ARG A 71 -10.21 3.87 -9.58
C ARG A 71 -9.04 3.40 -8.73
N VAL A 72 -8.38 2.34 -9.17
CA VAL A 72 -7.11 1.86 -8.62
C VAL A 72 -6.06 1.95 -9.71
N THR A 73 -4.98 2.68 -9.45
CA THR A 73 -3.83 2.78 -10.35
C THR A 73 -2.61 2.25 -9.61
N VAL A 74 -1.88 1.33 -10.24
CA VAL A 74 -0.60 0.81 -9.73
C VAL A 74 0.51 1.31 -10.64
N MET A 75 1.61 1.74 -10.05
CA MET A 75 2.79 2.23 -10.77
C MET A 75 4.05 1.88 -9.98
N THR A 76 5.21 1.92 -10.63
CA THR A 76 6.49 1.77 -9.91
C THR A 76 6.78 2.99 -9.06
N GLY A 77 7.63 2.85 -8.04
CA GLY A 77 8.06 4.00 -7.22
C GLY A 77 8.71 5.10 -8.06
N ALA A 78 9.55 4.75 -9.03
CA ALA A 78 10.12 5.71 -9.99
C ALA A 78 9.04 6.50 -10.77
N GLN A 79 7.99 5.82 -11.25
CA GLN A 79 6.87 6.49 -11.92
C GLN A 79 6.08 7.40 -10.98
N ALA A 80 5.87 6.98 -9.73
CA ALA A 80 5.21 7.80 -8.72
C ALA A 80 6.00 9.06 -8.39
N VAL A 81 7.32 8.93 -8.21
CA VAL A 81 8.20 10.07 -7.95
C VAL A 81 8.24 11.03 -9.13
N ALA A 82 8.36 10.52 -10.35
CA ALA A 82 8.33 11.35 -11.55
C ALA A 82 7.01 12.13 -11.70
N ARG A 83 5.90 11.56 -11.23
CA ARG A 83 4.56 12.15 -11.39
C ARG A 83 4.14 13.07 -10.24
N PHE A 84 4.53 12.75 -9.00
CA PHE A 84 4.03 13.41 -7.79
C PHE A 84 5.12 14.00 -6.90
N GLY A 85 6.39 13.73 -7.20
CA GLY A 85 7.52 14.08 -6.34
C GLY A 85 7.77 13.05 -5.25
N ARG A 86 8.64 13.42 -4.30
CA ARG A 86 9.01 12.53 -3.19
C ARG A 86 7.84 12.29 -2.24
N PRO A 87 7.75 11.11 -1.60
CA PRO A 87 6.75 10.85 -0.58
C PRO A 87 6.90 11.84 0.59
N PRO A 88 5.81 12.15 1.31
CA PRO A 88 5.86 12.98 2.49
C PRO A 88 6.80 12.39 3.55
N ALA A 89 7.58 13.24 4.24
CA ALA A 89 8.58 12.82 5.22
C ALA A 89 8.01 11.95 6.37
N ARG A 90 6.73 12.10 6.70
CA ARG A 90 6.04 11.25 7.69
C ARG A 90 6.05 9.77 7.32
N LEU A 91 6.16 9.41 6.04
CA LEU A 91 6.28 8.01 5.62
C LEU A 91 7.65 7.38 5.95
N GLY A 92 8.62 8.20 6.37
CA GLY A 92 9.98 7.76 6.65
C GLY A 92 10.72 7.38 5.38
N ASP A 93 11.82 6.66 5.55
CA ASP A 93 12.64 6.19 4.44
C ASP A 93 11.98 4.99 3.76
N LEU A 94 11.56 5.20 2.51
CA LEU A 94 11.02 4.17 1.64
C LEU A 94 12.02 3.91 0.51
N ASP A 95 12.42 2.65 0.34
CA ASP A 95 13.12 2.22 -0.87
C ASP A 95 12.12 2.16 -2.04
N LEU A 96 12.04 3.26 -2.80
CA LEU A 96 11.10 3.41 -3.91
C LEU A 96 11.61 2.78 -5.21
N ASP A 97 12.90 2.47 -5.30
CA ASP A 97 13.48 1.85 -6.50
C ASP A 97 12.95 0.42 -6.66
N ARG A 98 12.62 -0.23 -5.53
CA ARG A 98 12.01 -1.57 -5.46
C ARG A 98 10.59 -1.57 -4.91
N ALA A 99 9.87 -0.45 -5.06
CA ALA A 99 8.49 -0.34 -4.61
C ALA A 99 7.48 -0.27 -5.75
N LEU A 100 6.26 -0.71 -5.44
CA LEU A 100 5.05 -0.33 -6.16
C LEU A 100 4.26 0.67 -5.33
N VAL A 101 3.69 1.66 -6.00
CA VAL A 101 2.81 2.66 -5.41
C VAL A 101 1.41 2.49 -5.97
N VAL A 102 0.43 2.43 -5.08
CA VAL A 102 -0.98 2.28 -5.42
C VAL A 102 -1.70 3.57 -5.08
N LEU A 103 -2.48 4.07 -6.03
CA LEU A 103 -3.42 5.17 -5.82
C LEU A 103 -4.83 4.63 -5.94
N ALA A 104 -5.51 4.45 -4.80
CA ALA A 104 -6.89 4.03 -4.72
C ALA A 104 -7.79 5.25 -4.47
N ARG A 105 -8.43 5.74 -5.53
CA ARG A 105 -9.24 6.97 -5.50
C ARG A 105 -10.64 6.69 -4.97
N ARG A 106 -11.16 7.60 -4.15
CA ARG A 106 -12.54 7.59 -3.64
C ARG A 106 -13.31 8.79 -4.20
N LYS A 107 -14.62 8.90 -3.90
CA LYS A 107 -15.43 10.08 -4.28
C LYS A 107 -14.86 11.37 -3.67
N ILE A 108 -14.38 11.28 -2.42
CA ILE A 108 -13.69 12.36 -1.70
C ILE A 108 -12.37 11.76 -1.21
N GLY A 109 -11.25 12.36 -1.61
CA GLY A 109 -9.90 11.92 -1.23
C GLY A 109 -9.41 10.65 -1.94
N GLY A 110 -8.37 10.04 -1.39
CA GLY A 110 -7.72 8.85 -1.93
C GLY A 110 -7.11 8.01 -0.82
N LEU A 111 -6.40 6.97 -1.23
CA LEU A 111 -5.49 6.22 -0.39
C LEU A 111 -4.27 5.92 -1.24
N VAL A 112 -3.10 6.25 -0.72
CA VAL A 112 -1.80 5.88 -1.25
C VAL A 112 -1.28 4.70 -0.46
N LEU A 113 -0.90 3.63 -1.16
CA LEU A 113 -0.23 2.48 -0.58
C LEU A 113 1.16 2.35 -1.19
N VAL A 114 2.11 1.89 -0.38
CA VAL A 114 3.44 1.51 -0.85
C VAL A 114 3.64 0.04 -0.55
N LEU A 115 3.97 -0.73 -1.59
CA LEU A 115 4.32 -2.13 -1.49
C LEU A 115 5.78 -2.29 -1.82
N GLN A 116 6.44 -3.20 -1.10
CA GLN A 116 7.80 -3.62 -1.39
C GLN A 116 7.85 -5.15 -1.45
N GLU A 117 8.76 -5.66 -2.27
CA GLU A 117 9.09 -7.08 -2.26
C GLU A 117 9.88 -7.40 -1.00
N GLU A 118 9.47 -8.43 -0.26
CA GLU A 118 10.14 -8.85 0.95
C GLU A 118 11.49 -9.52 0.57
N ASP A 119 12.62 -8.89 0.90
CA ASP A 119 13.98 -9.19 0.40
C ASP A 119 14.44 -10.66 0.47
N ARG A 120 13.74 -11.51 1.24
CA ARG A 120 14.08 -12.93 1.43
C ARG A 120 13.29 -13.88 0.54
N ILE A 121 12.23 -13.41 -0.12
CA ILE A 121 11.32 -14.27 -0.89
C ILE A 121 10.88 -13.53 -2.17
N PRO A 122 11.47 -13.85 -3.33
CA PRO A 122 11.03 -13.27 -4.61
C PRO A 122 9.54 -13.47 -4.85
N GLY A 123 8.88 -12.44 -5.39
CA GLY A 123 7.44 -12.40 -5.66
C GLY A 123 6.55 -12.16 -4.43
N ARG A 124 7.12 -12.05 -3.22
CA ARG A 124 6.36 -11.81 -1.99
C ARG A 124 6.25 -10.32 -1.68
N TRP A 125 5.26 -9.68 -2.29
CA TRP A 125 4.96 -8.28 -2.05
C TRP A 125 4.18 -8.05 -0.76
N ARG A 126 4.55 -7.02 0.00
CA ARG A 126 3.90 -6.61 1.25
C ARG A 126 3.67 -5.11 1.27
N VAL A 127 2.54 -4.69 1.85
CA VAL A 127 2.30 -3.27 2.11
C VAL A 127 3.17 -2.82 3.28
N VAL A 128 3.98 -1.80 3.05
CA VAL A 128 4.90 -1.21 4.04
C VAL A 128 4.45 0.16 4.52
N ALA A 129 3.63 0.87 3.73
CA ALA A 129 3.09 2.16 4.13
C ALA A 129 1.71 2.45 3.53
N LEU A 130 0.91 3.22 4.27
CA LEU A 130 -0.41 3.71 3.88
C LEU A 130 -0.56 5.18 4.30
N THR A 131 -1.14 6.02 3.44
CA THR A 131 -1.52 7.43 3.75
C THR A 131 -2.69 7.85 2.85
N ASP A 132 -3.48 8.84 3.24
CA ASP A 132 -4.65 9.31 2.50
C ASP A 132 -4.38 10.46 1.51
#